data_AF-A0A381X006-F1
#
_entry.id   AF-A0A381X006-F1
#
_cell.length_a   1.000
_cell.length_b   1.000
_cell.length_c   1.000
_cell.angle_alpha   90.00
_cell.angle_beta   90.00
_cell.angle_gamma   90.00
#
_symmetry.space_group_name_H-M   'P 1'
#
loop_
_entity.id
_entity.type
_entity.pdbx_description
1 polymer ?
#
loop_
_entity_poly.entity_id
_entity_poly.type
_entity_poly.pdbx_seq_one_letter_code
_entity_poly.pdbx_strand_id
1 'polypeptide(L)'
;MVFSFMATISNWTDAVWPLGMLLPPVAFGMLWYGLWLLRSFQPQERIWQEALGEVKLLGLFNLGLSPFLHWHHRAPDELGFANAVWLLALVFVFYLMSLNKMLSRLAAMLPDETLRVESKLFSRMNCVLLAVASIGFGVKFGVMCLISFNIEPPELLLQLAATAASQPWLLMGFVLAFMLIPLSMTMSLLWKTKESILASVFRSPH
;
A
#
# COMPACT_ATOMS: atom_id res chain seq x y z
N MET A 1 7.16 -36.26 25.73
CA MET A 1 7.89 -34.98 25.50
C MET A 1 7.45 -34.28 24.22
N VAL A 2 7.29 -35.00 23.08
CA VAL A 2 6.80 -34.43 21.80
C VAL A 2 5.38 -33.87 21.85
N PHE A 3 4.43 -34.55 22.50
CA PHE A 3 3.04 -34.07 22.66
C PHE A 3 2.93 -32.77 23.46
N SER A 4 3.80 -32.57 24.46
CA SER A 4 3.83 -31.33 25.24
C SER A 4 4.40 -30.17 24.41
N PHE A 5 5.33 -30.45 23.50
CA PHE A 5 5.89 -29.45 22.58
C PHE A 5 4.88 -29.01 21.52
N MET A 6 4.11 -29.96 20.94
CA MET A 6 3.02 -29.64 20.00
C MET A 6 1.87 -28.87 20.66
N ALA A 7 1.47 -29.24 21.89
CA ALA A 7 0.45 -28.49 22.64
C ALA A 7 0.94 -27.08 23.04
N THR A 8 2.23 -26.93 23.34
CA THR A 8 2.82 -25.62 23.64
C THR A 8 2.85 -24.75 22.38
N ILE A 9 3.27 -25.28 21.22
CA ILE A 9 3.27 -24.55 19.94
C ILE A 9 1.84 -24.12 19.53
N SER A 10 0.83 -24.99 19.71
CA SER A 10 -0.58 -24.66 19.47
C SER A 10 -1.04 -23.44 20.26
N ASN A 11 -0.70 -23.38 21.56
CA ASN A 11 -1.04 -22.24 22.41
C ASN A 11 -0.35 -20.94 22.00
N TRP A 12 0.86 -20.99 21.41
CA TRP A 12 1.53 -19.78 20.90
C TRP A 12 0.89 -19.28 19.61
N THR A 13 0.50 -20.18 18.69
CA THR A 13 -0.27 -19.79 17.50
C THR A 13 -1.64 -19.22 17.85
N ASP A 14 -2.29 -19.71 18.91
CA ASP A 14 -3.55 -19.20 19.42
C ASP A 14 -3.41 -17.91 20.26
N ALA A 15 -2.26 -17.66 20.88
CA ALA A 15 -1.98 -16.40 21.60
C ALA A 15 -1.56 -15.25 20.67
N VAL A 16 -0.91 -15.55 19.54
CA VAL A 16 -0.55 -14.59 18.49
C VAL A 16 -1.71 -14.38 17.50
N TRP A 17 -2.78 -15.17 17.64
CA TRP A 17 -4.03 -15.06 16.89
C TRP A 17 -4.60 -13.63 16.78
N PRO A 18 -4.84 -12.89 17.88
CA PRO A 18 -5.32 -11.52 17.80
C PRO A 18 -4.28 -10.61 17.14
N LEU A 19 -2.98 -10.87 17.30
CA LEU A 19 -1.94 -10.08 16.65
C LEU A 19 -2.00 -10.21 15.13
N GLY A 20 -2.11 -11.43 14.59
CA GLY A 20 -2.18 -11.65 13.13
C GLY A 20 -3.39 -11.00 12.47
N MET A 21 -4.52 -10.93 13.19
CA MET A 21 -5.75 -10.28 12.72
C MET A 21 -5.74 -8.76 12.91
N LEU A 22 -5.18 -8.26 14.01
CA LEU A 22 -5.21 -6.84 14.38
C LEU A 22 -4.03 -6.03 13.81
N LEU A 23 -2.88 -6.65 13.54
CA LEU A 23 -1.69 -5.94 13.09
C LEU A 23 -1.92 -5.19 11.76
N PRO A 24 -2.52 -5.79 10.71
CA PRO A 24 -2.78 -5.06 9.47
C PRO A 24 -3.78 -3.89 9.65
N PRO A 25 -4.95 -4.07 10.30
CA PRO A 25 -5.85 -2.95 10.60
C PRO A 25 -5.21 -1.85 11.45
N VAL A 26 -4.40 -2.20 12.45
CA VAL A 26 -3.72 -1.20 13.29
C VAL A 26 -2.70 -0.40 12.46
N ALA A 27 -1.91 -1.05 11.60
CA ALA A 27 -0.95 -0.37 10.74
C ALA A 27 -1.63 0.58 9.75
N PHE A 28 -2.67 0.12 9.04
CA PHE A 28 -3.44 0.98 8.14
C PHE A 28 -4.23 2.06 8.89
N GLY A 29 -4.65 1.78 10.12
CA GLY A 29 -5.36 2.73 10.99
C GLY A 29 -4.44 3.87 11.43
N MET A 30 -3.20 3.56 11.80
CA MET A 30 -2.18 4.57 12.11
C MET A 30 -1.86 5.45 10.90
N LEU A 31 -1.71 4.86 9.72
CA LEU A 31 -1.49 5.62 8.49
C LEU A 31 -2.66 6.54 8.18
N TRP A 32 -3.89 6.03 8.29
CA TRP A 32 -5.10 6.83 8.07
C TRP A 32 -5.24 7.96 9.10
N TYR A 33 -4.91 7.70 10.36
CA TYR A 33 -4.87 8.71 11.41
C TYR A 33 -3.81 9.80 11.14
N GLY A 34 -2.63 9.42 10.64
CA GLY A 34 -1.61 10.39 10.20
C GLY A 34 -2.14 11.34 9.12
N LEU A 35 -2.88 10.81 8.14
CA LEU A 35 -3.55 11.62 7.10
C LEU A 35 -4.70 12.47 7.67
N TRP A 36 -5.36 11.99 8.72
CA TRP A 36 -6.39 12.75 9.41
C TRP A 36 -5.82 14.02 10.06
N LEU A 37 -4.67 13.91 10.72
CA LEU A 37 -3.99 15.05 11.34
C LEU A 37 -3.58 16.13 10.31
N LEU A 38 -3.19 15.72 9.11
CA LEU A 38 -2.81 16.64 8.02
C LEU A 38 -3.99 17.46 7.47
N ARG A 39 -5.24 17.11 7.79
CA ARG A 39 -6.43 17.83 7.30
C ARG A 39 -6.47 19.30 7.73
N SER A 40 -5.98 19.62 8.93
CA SER A 40 -5.98 20.99 9.45
C SER A 40 -4.91 21.87 8.81
N PHE A 41 -3.97 21.29 8.07
CA PHE A 41 -2.95 22.03 7.34
C PHE A 41 -3.56 22.64 6.07
N GLN A 42 -3.38 23.95 5.88
CA GLN A 42 -3.84 24.71 4.69
C GLN A 42 -5.28 24.37 4.24
N PRO A 43 -6.32 24.62 5.06
CA PRO A 43 -7.71 24.27 4.74
C PRO A 43 -8.29 25.04 3.54
N GLN A 44 -7.67 26.16 3.18
CA GLN A 44 -8.10 27.03 2.09
C GLN A 44 -7.67 26.50 0.71
N GLU A 45 -6.65 25.64 0.65
CA GLU A 45 -6.16 25.13 -0.62
C GLU A 45 -6.96 23.91 -1.10
N ARG A 46 -7.88 24.16 -2.03
CA ARG A 46 -8.79 23.14 -2.57
C ARG A 46 -8.06 21.93 -3.17
N ILE A 47 -7.00 22.18 -3.93
CA ILE A 47 -6.19 21.15 -4.60
C ILE A 47 -5.55 20.21 -3.57
N TRP A 48 -5.12 20.74 -2.42
CA TRP A 48 -4.59 19.95 -1.32
C TRP A 48 -5.66 19.11 -0.63
N GLN A 49 -6.82 19.70 -0.34
CA GLN A 49 -7.93 18.98 0.28
C GLN A 49 -8.47 17.85 -0.61
N GLU A 50 -8.50 18.05 -1.93
CA GLU A 50 -8.86 16.99 -2.90
C GLU A 50 -7.84 15.84 -2.87
N ALA A 51 -6.54 16.13 -2.90
CA ALA A 51 -5.51 15.09 -2.81
C ALA A 51 -5.55 14.33 -1.48
N LEU A 52 -5.71 15.05 -0.35
CA LEU A 52 -5.89 14.42 0.95
C LEU A 52 -7.14 13.55 1.00
N GLY A 53 -8.25 13.99 0.40
CA GLY A 53 -9.48 13.23 0.29
C GLY A 53 -9.30 11.90 -0.42
N GLU A 54 -8.67 11.91 -1.60
CA GLU A 54 -8.36 10.70 -2.37
C GLU A 54 -7.52 9.70 -1.57
N VAL A 55 -6.43 10.16 -0.94
CA VAL A 55 -5.53 9.30 -0.16
C VAL A 55 -6.24 8.72 1.06
N LYS A 56 -7.06 9.51 1.76
CA LYS A 56 -7.83 9.04 2.93
C LYS A 56 -8.87 7.98 2.54
N LEU A 57 -9.51 8.14 1.38
CA LEU A 57 -10.52 7.20 0.88
C LEU A 57 -9.85 5.87 0.48
N LEU A 58 -8.72 5.93 -0.23
CA LEU A 58 -7.92 4.73 -0.55
C LEU A 58 -7.33 4.08 0.72
N GLY A 59 -6.93 4.88 1.71
CA GLY A 59 -6.48 4.37 3.02
C GLY A 59 -7.59 3.65 3.77
N LEU A 60 -8.84 4.13 3.69
CA LEU A 60 -10.00 3.47 4.30
C LEU A 60 -10.33 2.14 3.64
N PHE A 61 -10.22 2.05 2.31
CA PHE A 61 -10.36 0.77 1.61
C PHE A 61 -9.27 -0.23 2.02
N ASN A 62 -8.00 0.21 2.12
CA ASN A 62 -6.93 -0.65 2.61
C ASN A 62 -7.18 -1.11 4.05
N LEU A 63 -7.63 -0.21 4.93
CA LEU A 63 -8.01 -0.53 6.30
C LEU A 63 -9.09 -1.63 6.34
N GLY A 64 -10.18 -1.45 5.58
CA GLY A 64 -11.30 -2.39 5.54
C GLY A 64 -10.94 -3.74 4.89
N LEU A 65 -10.03 -3.74 3.92
CA LEU A 65 -9.57 -4.96 3.24
C LEU A 65 -8.43 -5.68 4.00
N SER A 66 -7.78 -5.00 4.94
CA SER A 66 -6.63 -5.54 5.67
C SER A 66 -6.89 -6.83 6.50
N PRO A 67 -8.08 -7.07 7.10
CA PRO A 67 -8.36 -8.32 7.81
C PRO A 67 -8.35 -9.54 6.89
N PHE A 68 -8.64 -9.37 5.60
CA PHE A 68 -8.71 -10.48 4.64
C PHE A 68 -7.35 -11.13 4.37
N LEU A 69 -6.23 -10.45 4.68
CA LEU A 69 -4.90 -11.06 4.67
C LEU A 69 -4.81 -12.26 5.60
N HIS A 70 -5.39 -12.12 6.80
CA HIS A 70 -5.41 -13.19 7.79
C HIS A 70 -6.32 -14.35 7.35
N TRP A 71 -7.51 -14.04 6.82
CA TRP A 71 -8.45 -15.05 6.36
C TRP A 71 -7.95 -15.83 5.14
N HIS A 72 -7.27 -15.17 4.20
CA HIS A 72 -6.66 -15.84 3.06
C HIS A 72 -5.57 -16.85 3.48
N HIS A 73 -4.77 -16.53 4.51
CA HIS A 73 -3.76 -17.47 5.01
C HIS A 73 -4.39 -18.74 5.61
N ARG A 74 -5.59 -18.63 6.19
CA ARG A 74 -6.28 -19.75 6.87
C ARG A 74 -7.17 -20.56 5.93
N ALA A 75 -7.79 -19.91 4.95
CA ALA A 75 -8.64 -20.56 3.94
C ALA A 75 -8.13 -20.16 2.54
N PRO A 76 -6.99 -20.71 2.08
CA PRO A 76 -6.40 -20.38 0.80
C PRO A 76 -7.23 -20.86 -0.40
N ASP A 77 -8.08 -21.88 -0.19
CA ASP A 77 -8.92 -22.49 -1.23
C ASP A 77 -10.14 -21.63 -1.59
N GLU A 78 -10.50 -20.68 -0.73
CA GLU A 78 -11.62 -19.76 -0.98
C GLU A 78 -11.20 -18.62 -1.90
N LEU A 79 -11.65 -18.68 -3.15
CA LEU A 79 -11.37 -17.66 -4.17
C LEU A 79 -11.81 -16.26 -3.74
N GLY A 80 -12.84 -16.14 -2.90
CA GLY A 80 -13.29 -14.85 -2.36
C GLY A 80 -12.21 -14.13 -1.54
N PHE A 81 -11.48 -14.85 -0.68
CA PHE A 81 -10.42 -14.25 0.15
C PHE A 81 -9.19 -13.89 -0.67
N ALA A 82 -8.83 -14.73 -1.64
CA ALA A 82 -7.72 -14.41 -2.53
C ALA A 82 -8.05 -13.21 -3.45
N ASN A 83 -9.30 -13.07 -3.93
CA ASN A 83 -9.74 -11.85 -4.64
C ASN A 83 -9.61 -10.60 -3.77
N ALA A 84 -10.02 -10.68 -2.49
CA ALA A 84 -9.89 -9.57 -1.55
C ALA A 84 -8.43 -9.15 -1.33
N VAL A 85 -7.49 -10.10 -1.29
CA VAL A 85 -6.05 -9.82 -1.16
C VAL A 85 -5.47 -9.18 -2.43
N TRP A 86 -5.84 -9.65 -3.62
CA TRP A 86 -5.42 -9.00 -4.87
C TRP A 86 -6.02 -7.60 -5.02
N LEU A 87 -7.28 -7.42 -4.61
CA LEU A 87 -7.91 -6.11 -4.55
C LEU A 87 -7.19 -5.19 -3.55
N LEU A 88 -6.85 -5.71 -2.36
CA LEU A 88 -6.06 -4.98 -1.36
C LEU A 88 -4.72 -4.52 -1.96
N ALA A 89 -3.97 -5.41 -2.62
CA ALA A 89 -2.69 -5.06 -3.24
C ALA A 89 -2.86 -3.96 -4.32
N LEU A 90 -3.89 -4.06 -5.15
CA LEU A 90 -4.20 -3.09 -6.19
C LEU A 90 -4.57 -1.72 -5.57
N VAL A 91 -5.46 -1.71 -4.57
CA VAL A 91 -5.84 -0.49 -3.84
C VAL A 91 -4.65 0.12 -3.11
N PHE A 92 -3.73 -0.71 -2.58
CA PHE A 92 -2.50 -0.24 -1.95
C PHE A 92 -1.55 0.46 -2.93
N VAL A 93 -1.43 -0.05 -4.16
CA VAL A 93 -0.66 0.62 -5.22
C VAL A 93 -1.24 1.99 -5.55
N PHE A 94 -2.56 2.10 -5.72
CA PHE A 94 -3.22 3.39 -5.94
C PHE A 94 -3.06 4.32 -4.73
N TYR A 95 -3.14 3.78 -3.51
CA TYR A 95 -2.87 4.54 -2.30
C TYR A 95 -1.46 5.14 -2.31
N LEU A 96 -0.43 4.36 -2.64
CA LEU A 96 0.94 4.87 -2.75
C LEU A 96 1.09 5.92 -3.85
N MET A 97 0.43 5.76 -5.00
CA MET A 97 0.44 6.78 -6.05
C MET A 97 -0.16 8.10 -5.57
N SER A 98 -1.34 8.05 -4.94
CA SER A 98 -2.01 9.25 -4.44
C SER A 98 -1.22 9.87 -3.27
N LEU A 99 -0.61 9.04 -2.41
CA LEU A 99 0.25 9.50 -1.32
C LEU A 99 1.47 10.26 -1.87
N ASN A 100 2.13 9.76 -2.91
CA ASN A 100 3.23 10.46 -3.58
C ASN A 100 2.81 11.82 -4.15
N LYS A 101 1.65 11.88 -4.81
CA LYS A 101 1.10 13.13 -5.35
C LYS A 101 0.85 14.15 -4.22
N MET A 102 0.27 13.69 -3.13
CA MET A 102 0.01 14.50 -1.93
C MET A 102 1.32 15.00 -1.29
N LEU A 103 2.35 14.15 -1.18
CA LEU A 103 3.67 14.55 -0.67
C LEU A 103 4.38 15.56 -1.57
N SER A 104 4.30 15.39 -2.90
CA SER A 104 4.88 16.36 -3.84
C SER A 104 4.19 17.73 -3.75
N ARG A 105 2.87 17.76 -3.48
CA ARG A 105 2.14 19.00 -3.22
C ARG A 105 2.56 19.63 -1.90
N LEU A 106 2.67 18.83 -0.83
CA LEU A 106 3.16 19.30 0.47
C LEU A 106 4.57 19.91 0.34
N ALA A 107 5.46 19.27 -0.41
CA ALA A 107 6.80 19.78 -0.70
C ALA A 107 6.78 21.09 -1.50
N ALA A 108 5.80 21.30 -2.39
CA ALA A 108 5.66 22.54 -3.15
C ALA A 108 5.18 23.73 -2.31
N MET A 109 4.52 23.48 -1.17
CA MET A 109 4.10 24.50 -0.21
C MET A 109 5.19 24.87 0.80
N LEU A 110 6.26 24.07 0.88
CA LEU A 110 7.39 24.32 1.77
C LEU A 110 8.39 25.29 1.10
N PRO A 111 9.11 26.10 1.89
CA PRO A 111 10.03 27.12 1.37
C PRO A 111 11.33 26.54 0.77
N ASP A 112 11.54 25.22 0.85
CA ASP A 112 12.76 24.55 0.41
C ASP A 112 12.71 24.18 -1.09
N GLU A 113 13.53 24.86 -1.89
CA GLU A 113 13.59 24.67 -3.34
C GLU A 113 14.23 23.33 -3.76
N THR A 114 15.22 22.84 -3.01
CA THR A 114 15.86 21.55 -3.29
C THR A 114 14.87 20.41 -3.06
N LEU A 115 14.13 20.46 -1.95
CA LEU A 115 13.08 19.49 -1.63
C LEU A 115 11.97 19.46 -2.70
N ARG A 116 11.62 20.63 -3.25
CA ARG A 116 10.61 20.77 -4.30
C ARG A 116 11.03 20.09 -5.62
N VAL A 117 12.28 20.23 -6.04
CA VAL A 117 12.77 19.59 -7.28
C VAL A 117 12.90 18.07 -7.10
N GLU A 118 13.48 17.62 -5.99
CA GLU A 118 13.62 16.19 -5.70
C GLU A 118 12.26 15.49 -5.59
N SER A 119 11.29 16.11 -4.92
CA SER A 119 9.94 15.53 -4.77
C SER A 119 9.22 15.32 -6.10
N LYS A 120 9.39 16.23 -7.07
CA LYS A 120 8.82 16.08 -8.42
C LYS A 120 9.45 14.91 -9.17
N LEU A 121 10.78 14.78 -9.13
CA LEU A 121 11.48 13.69 -9.79
C LEU A 121 11.09 12.34 -9.18
N PHE A 122 11.14 12.23 -7.86
CA PHE A 122 10.79 11.01 -7.14
C PHE A 122 9.33 10.66 -7.33
N SER A 123 8.40 11.63 -7.26
CA SER A 123 6.98 11.35 -7.53
C SER A 123 6.75 10.85 -8.95
N ARG A 124 7.47 11.35 -9.96
CA ARG A 124 7.30 10.91 -11.36
C ARG A 124 7.84 9.50 -11.56
N MET A 125 9.05 9.22 -11.09
CA MET A 125 9.65 7.88 -11.16
C MET A 125 8.77 6.87 -10.41
N ASN A 126 8.33 7.23 -9.21
CA ASN A 126 7.50 6.38 -8.38
C ASN A 126 6.15 6.08 -9.04
N CYS A 127 5.53 7.07 -9.68
CA CYS A 127 4.28 6.86 -10.42
C CYS A 127 4.45 5.89 -11.60
N VAL A 128 5.58 5.91 -12.31
CA VAL A 128 5.85 4.97 -13.42
C VAL A 128 6.04 3.55 -12.88
N LEU A 129 6.85 3.37 -11.83
CA LEU A 129 7.05 2.07 -11.19
C LEU A 129 5.73 1.48 -10.67
N LEU A 130 4.94 2.29 -9.96
CA LEU A 130 3.64 1.89 -9.45
C LEU A 130 2.63 1.64 -10.58
N ALA A 131 2.73 2.33 -11.72
CA ALA A 131 1.85 2.07 -12.87
C ALA A 131 2.11 0.67 -13.43
N VAL A 132 3.38 0.29 -13.58
CA VAL A 132 3.76 -1.07 -13.96
C VAL A 132 3.27 -2.08 -12.91
N ALA A 133 3.43 -1.78 -11.62
CA ALA A 133 2.89 -2.61 -10.53
C ALA A 133 1.36 -2.81 -10.67
N SER A 134 0.62 -1.73 -10.93
CA SER A 134 -0.84 -1.75 -11.05
C SER A 134 -1.32 -2.62 -12.21
N ILE A 135 -0.59 -2.64 -13.33
CA ILE A 135 -0.89 -3.50 -14.46
C ILE A 135 -0.68 -4.97 -14.07
N GLY A 136 0.46 -5.29 -13.45
CA GLY A 136 0.75 -6.66 -13.01
C GLY A 136 -0.29 -7.21 -12.02
N PHE A 137 -0.59 -6.44 -10.98
CA PHE A 137 -1.62 -6.82 -10.00
C PHE A 137 -3.03 -6.83 -10.61
N GLY A 138 -3.33 -5.88 -11.50
CA GLY A 138 -4.61 -5.77 -12.19
C GLY A 138 -4.90 -6.94 -13.13
N VAL A 139 -3.90 -7.41 -13.89
CA VAL A 139 -4.04 -8.61 -14.74
C VAL A 139 -4.39 -9.82 -13.88
N LYS A 140 -3.66 -10.03 -12.78
CA LYS A 140 -3.90 -11.18 -11.90
C LYS A 140 -5.26 -11.11 -11.21
N PHE A 141 -5.62 -9.94 -10.66
CA PHE A 141 -6.94 -9.71 -10.08
C PHE A 141 -8.07 -9.92 -11.10
N GLY A 142 -7.90 -9.40 -12.33
CA GLY A 142 -8.89 -9.53 -13.40
C GLY A 142 -9.13 -10.99 -13.79
N VAL A 143 -8.07 -11.77 -14.00
CA VAL A 143 -8.18 -13.22 -14.28
C VAL A 143 -8.91 -13.93 -13.14
N MET A 144 -8.56 -13.62 -11.89
CA MET A 144 -9.15 -14.27 -10.73
C MET A 144 -10.63 -13.93 -10.54
N CYS A 145 -11.01 -12.67 -10.77
CA CYS A 145 -12.41 -12.25 -10.82
C CYS A 145 -13.19 -12.97 -11.92
N LEU A 146 -12.64 -13.05 -13.14
CA LEU A 146 -13.30 -13.73 -14.27
C LEU A 146 -13.57 -15.22 -13.95
N ILE A 147 -12.56 -15.91 -13.40
CA ILE A 147 -12.72 -17.30 -12.94
C ILE A 147 -13.80 -17.41 -11.86
N SER A 148 -13.83 -16.47 -10.91
CA SER A 148 -14.84 -16.46 -9.83
C SER A 148 -16.27 -16.25 -10.34
N PHE A 149 -16.44 -15.54 -11.45
CA PHE A 149 -17.73 -15.34 -12.12
C PHE A 149 -18.04 -16.42 -13.17
N ASN A 150 -17.21 -17.46 -13.28
CA ASN A 150 -17.33 -18.53 -14.28
C ASN A 150 -17.33 -18.00 -15.72
N ILE A 151 -16.59 -16.91 -15.97
CA ILE A 151 -16.37 -16.30 -17.28
C ILE A 151 -15.00 -16.73 -17.79
N GLU A 152 -14.92 -17.22 -19.01
CA GLU A 152 -13.65 -17.62 -19.62
C GLU A 152 -12.75 -16.38 -19.82
N PRO A 153 -11.55 -16.36 -19.21
CA PRO A 153 -10.63 -15.25 -19.39
C PRO A 153 -10.00 -15.27 -20.79
N PRO A 154 -9.74 -14.10 -21.39
CA PRO A 154 -8.98 -14.00 -22.63
C PRO A 154 -7.64 -14.76 -22.53
N GLU A 155 -7.27 -15.51 -23.56
CA GLU A 155 -6.05 -16.34 -23.58
C GLU A 155 -4.79 -15.56 -23.19
N LEU A 156 -4.66 -14.31 -23.65
CA LEU A 156 -3.52 -13.44 -23.32
C LEU A 156 -3.41 -13.16 -21.81
N LEU A 157 -4.54 -12.88 -21.16
CA LEU A 157 -4.56 -12.62 -19.71
C LEU A 157 -4.26 -13.91 -18.94
N LEU A 158 -4.82 -15.03 -19.40
CA LEU A 158 -4.57 -16.34 -18.80
C LEU A 158 -3.10 -16.75 -18.92
N GLN A 159 -2.46 -16.55 -20.08
CA GLN A 159 -1.03 -16.81 -20.29
C GLN A 159 -0.14 -15.93 -19.39
N LEU A 160 -0.45 -14.64 -19.28
CA LEU A 160 0.28 -13.73 -18.37
C LEU A 160 0.13 -14.13 -16.90
N ALA A 161 -1.08 -14.50 -16.48
CA ALA A 161 -1.31 -14.99 -15.12
C ALA A 161 -0.64 -16.35 -14.87
N ALA A 162 -0.66 -17.26 -15.85
CA ALA A 162 -0.05 -18.58 -15.76
C ALA A 162 1.48 -18.52 -15.74
N THR A 163 2.10 -17.63 -16.52
CA THR A 163 3.55 -17.40 -16.45
C THR A 163 3.97 -16.85 -15.07
N ALA A 164 3.19 -15.91 -14.51
CA ALA A 164 3.42 -15.40 -13.17
C ALA A 164 3.18 -16.46 -12.06
N ALA A 165 2.26 -17.40 -12.27
CA ALA A 165 1.98 -18.49 -11.33
C ALA A 165 3.04 -19.61 -11.40
N SER A 166 3.50 -19.97 -12.60
CA SER A 166 4.51 -21.01 -12.81
C SER A 166 5.92 -20.59 -12.35
N GLN A 167 6.19 -19.28 -12.28
CA GLN A 167 7.49 -18.74 -11.88
C GLN A 167 7.36 -17.83 -10.65
N PRO A 168 7.19 -18.40 -9.43
CA PRO A 168 6.98 -17.61 -8.21
C PRO A 168 8.14 -16.67 -7.89
N TRP A 169 9.36 -17.02 -8.31
CA TRP A 169 10.55 -16.19 -8.17
C TRP A 169 10.46 -14.88 -8.98
N LEU A 170 9.88 -14.91 -10.18
CA LEU A 170 9.64 -13.70 -10.98
C LEU A 170 8.61 -12.79 -10.33
N LEU A 171 7.52 -13.36 -9.80
CA LEU A 171 6.52 -12.59 -9.08
C LEU A 171 7.12 -11.94 -7.82
N MET A 172 7.95 -12.68 -7.08
CA MET A 172 8.65 -12.12 -5.92
C MET A 172 9.64 -11.01 -6.32
N GLY A 173 10.43 -11.21 -7.38
CA GLY A 173 11.32 -10.19 -7.92
C GLY A 173 10.56 -8.95 -8.43
N PHE A 174 9.40 -9.15 -9.04
CA PHE A 174 8.51 -8.07 -9.47
C PHE A 174 7.98 -7.26 -8.28
N VAL A 175 7.48 -7.93 -7.25
CA VAL A 175 7.04 -7.25 -6.00
C VAL A 175 8.21 -6.51 -5.37
N LEU A 176 9.40 -7.11 -5.32
CA LEU A 176 10.60 -6.46 -4.77
C LEU A 176 10.98 -5.21 -5.56
N ALA A 177 11.04 -5.28 -6.89
CA ALA A 177 11.44 -4.15 -7.72
C ALA A 177 10.36 -3.05 -7.76
N PHE A 178 9.10 -3.41 -7.91
CA PHE A 178 8.02 -2.47 -8.20
C PHE A 178 7.15 -2.08 -7.00
N MET A 179 7.37 -2.68 -5.81
CA MET A 179 6.74 -2.24 -4.56
C MET A 179 7.76 -1.70 -3.56
N LEU A 180 8.86 -2.43 -3.29
CA LEU A 180 9.81 -1.99 -2.27
C LEU A 180 10.60 -0.75 -2.69
N ILE A 181 10.95 -0.60 -3.98
CA ILE A 181 11.63 0.62 -4.46
C ILE A 181 10.69 1.83 -4.32
N PRO A 182 9.47 1.82 -4.88
CA PRO A 182 8.44 2.81 -4.60
C PRO A 182 8.24 3.17 -3.13
N LEU A 183 8.11 2.15 -2.28
CA LEU A 183 7.89 2.31 -0.85
C LEU A 183 9.07 3.02 -0.20
N SER A 184 10.30 2.60 -0.49
CA SER A 184 11.52 3.24 0.01
C SER A 184 11.60 4.71 -0.40
N MET A 185 11.26 5.02 -1.66
CA MET A 185 11.22 6.39 -2.16
C MET A 185 10.15 7.23 -1.44
N THR A 186 8.96 6.67 -1.19
CA THR A 186 7.92 7.38 -0.39
C THR A 186 8.37 7.67 1.03
N MET A 187 9.06 6.71 1.67
CA MET A 187 9.55 6.86 3.03
C MET A 187 10.67 7.91 3.12
N SER A 188 11.57 7.93 2.12
CA SER A 188 12.61 8.95 2.01
C SER A 188 12.02 10.37 1.88
N LEU A 189 10.98 10.53 1.06
CA LEU A 189 10.26 11.80 0.94
C LEU A 189 9.57 12.19 2.25
N LEU A 190 8.83 11.27 2.88
CA LEU A 190 8.19 11.50 4.17
C LEU A 190 9.19 11.97 5.23
N TRP A 191 10.34 11.31 5.30
CA TRP A 191 11.40 11.67 6.24
C TRP A 191 11.95 13.08 5.97
N LYS A 192 12.30 13.39 4.72
CA LYS A 192 12.83 14.72 4.34
C LYS A 192 11.79 15.82 4.59
N THR A 193 10.52 15.58 4.25
CA THR A 193 9.43 16.52 4.52
C THR A 193 9.24 16.76 6.01
N LYS A 194 9.32 15.71 6.84
CA LYS A 194 9.28 15.83 8.31
C LYS A 194 10.39 16.73 8.82
N GLU A 195 11.64 16.51 8.38
CA GLU A 195 12.79 17.32 8.79
C GLU A 195 12.65 18.79 8.36
N SER A 196 12.17 19.05 7.13
CA SER A 196 11.94 20.41 6.64
C SER A 196 10.89 21.16 7.48
N ILE A 197 9.80 20.49 7.87
CA ILE A 197 8.75 21.06 8.74
C ILE A 197 9.29 21.33 10.15
N LEU A 198 10.04 20.39 10.73
CA LEU A 198 10.63 20.59 12.06
C LEU A 198 11.62 21.76 12.03
N ALA A 199 12.47 21.83 11.00
CA ALA A 199 13.41 22.93 10.83
C ALA A 199 12.70 24.29 10.70
N SER A 200 11.57 24.37 10.01
CA SER A 200 10.82 25.63 9.88
C SER A 200 10.18 26.09 11.19
N VAL A 201 9.63 25.14 11.98
CA VAL A 201 9.04 25.43 13.29
C VAL A 201 10.10 25.93 14.28
N PHE A 202 11.28 25.28 14.33
CA PHE A 202 12.33 25.63 15.29
C PHE A 202 13.24 26.78 14.86
N ARG A 203 13.27 27.15 13.57
CA ARG A 203 14.05 28.29 13.07
C ARG A 203 13.26 29.59 12.95
N SER A 204 11.95 29.60 13.23
CA SER A 204 11.19 30.85 13.28
C SER A 204 11.71 31.69 14.46
N PRO A 205 12.37 32.83 14.21
CA PRO A 205 12.64 33.77 15.28
C PRO A 205 11.30 34.39 15.69
N HIS A 206 11.03 34.44 16.99
CA HIS A 206 10.11 35.45 17.52
C HIS A 206 10.66 36.85 17.25
#